data_AF-A0A2H9QGX0-F1
#
_entry.id   AF-A0A2H9QGX0-F1
#
_cell.length_a   1.000
_cell.length_b   1.000
_cell.length_c   1.000
_cell.angle_alpha   90.00
_cell.angle_beta   90.00
_cell.angle_gamma   90.00
#
_symmetry.space_group_name_H-M   'P 1'
#
loop_
_entity.id
_entity.type
_entity.pdbx_description
1 polymer ?
#
loop_
_entity_poly.entity_id
_entity_poly.type
_entity_poly.pdbx_seq_one_letter_code
_entity_poly.pdbx_strand_id
1 'polypeptide(L)'
;MNSIELVFGLIALFLTITIPGYFLTLGFFPNKNEIDSIERLTFSLVFSIAFLPVFVLIENMVFSIPVNFTSSIGTVLLLIIIGLLSWMVRTQKIIVPNFLYFVLPKIEKKDSVDLFFVSFFKNKK
;
A
#
# COMPACT_ATOMS: atom_id res chain seq x y z
N MET A 1 11.75 -16.33 24.74
CA MET A 1 11.62 -16.01 23.31
C MET A 1 12.80 -16.62 22.60
N ASN A 2 12.56 -17.62 21.77
CA ASN A 2 13.62 -18.37 21.10
C ASN A 2 14.09 -17.59 19.85
N SER A 3 15.34 -17.79 19.41
CA SER A 3 15.92 -17.05 18.27
C SER A 3 15.08 -17.17 16.99
N ILE A 4 14.39 -18.29 16.80
CA ILE A 4 13.49 -18.54 15.67
C ILE A 4 12.26 -17.62 15.72
N GLU A 5 11.64 -17.46 16.89
CA GLU A 5 10.47 -16.59 17.08
C GLU A 5 10.82 -15.12 16.81
N LEU A 6 12.02 -14.71 17.22
CA LEU A 6 12.54 -13.38 16.96
C LEU A 6 12.67 -13.12 15.45
N VAL A 7 13.26 -14.06 14.71
CA VAL A 7 13.40 -13.95 13.25
C VAL A 7 12.04 -13.84 12.57
N PHE A 8 11.08 -14.69 12.93
CA PHE A 8 9.73 -14.61 12.39
C PHE A 8 9.02 -13.29 12.75
N GLY A 9 9.20 -12.80 13.98
CA GLY A 9 8.65 -11.52 14.42
C GLY A 9 9.20 -10.34 13.62
N LEU A 10 10.51 -10.33 13.36
CA LEU A 10 11.15 -9.28 12.54
C LEU A 10 10.67 -9.33 11.08
N ILE A 11 10.53 -10.53 10.50
CA ILE A 11 10.00 -10.68 9.14
C ILE A 11 8.55 -10.18 9.09
N ALA A 12 7.70 -10.60 10.04
CA ALA A 12 6.32 -10.17 10.10
C ALA A 12 6.19 -8.64 10.26
N LEU A 13 7.02 -8.04 11.12
CA LEU A 13 7.09 -6.60 11.30
C LEU A 13 7.52 -5.90 10.01
N PHE A 14 8.58 -6.38 9.37
CA PHE A 14 9.06 -5.81 8.11
C PHE A 14 8.00 -5.86 7.01
N LEU A 15 7.30 -6.98 6.86
CA LEU A 15 6.22 -7.12 5.88
C LEU A 15 5.02 -6.22 6.21
N THR A 16 4.64 -6.15 7.49
CA THR A 16 3.52 -5.31 7.95
C THR A 16 3.79 -3.83 7.71
N ILE A 17 5.04 -3.39 7.83
CA ILE A 17 5.40 -2.00 7.54
C ILE A 17 5.55 -1.80 6.03
N THR A 18 6.26 -2.67 5.33
CA THR A 18 6.65 -2.39 3.93
C THR A 18 5.50 -2.58 2.95
N ILE A 19 4.68 -3.63 3.11
CA ILE A 19 3.66 -4.01 2.13
C ILE A 19 2.54 -2.95 2.00
N PRO A 20 1.77 -2.60 3.06
CA PRO A 20 0.69 -1.62 2.94
C PRO A 20 1.22 -0.27 2.48
N GLY A 21 2.37 0.14 3.01
CA GLY A 21 3.07 1.34 2.57
C GLY A 21 3.35 1.36 1.08
N TYR A 22 3.85 0.26 0.53
CA TYR A 22 4.17 0.16 -0.90
C TYR A 22 2.91 0.24 -1.77
N PHE A 23 1.81 -0.38 -1.37
CA PHE A 23 0.53 -0.21 -2.09
C PHE A 23 0.01 1.22 -2.01
N LEU A 24 0.20 1.91 -0.89
CA LEU A 24 -0.12 3.33 -0.79
C LEU A 24 0.78 4.17 -1.71
N THR A 25 2.08 3.89 -1.82
CA THR A 25 2.94 4.62 -2.77
C THR A 25 2.55 4.38 -4.21
N LEU A 26 2.02 3.21 -4.57
CA LEU A 26 1.42 2.99 -5.89
C LEU A 26 0.15 3.83 -6.10
N GLY A 27 -0.68 3.98 -5.07
CA GLY A 27 -1.87 4.81 -5.12
C GLY A 27 -1.57 6.31 -5.24
N PHE A 28 -0.59 6.81 -4.48
CA PHE A 28 -0.18 8.22 -4.47
C PHE A 28 0.75 8.60 -5.61
N PHE A 29 1.71 7.74 -5.94
CA PHE A 29 2.73 7.96 -6.98
C PHE A 29 2.70 6.85 -8.05
N PRO A 30 1.61 6.73 -8.83
CA PRO A 30 1.45 5.66 -9.80
C PRO A 30 2.32 5.85 -11.05
N ASN A 31 2.90 7.04 -11.26
CA ASN A 31 3.78 7.30 -12.39
C ASN A 31 5.22 6.94 -12.03
N LYS A 32 5.90 6.20 -12.91
CA LYS A 32 7.28 5.76 -12.72
C LYS A 32 8.31 6.90 -12.77
N ASN A 33 7.92 8.05 -13.31
CA ASN A 33 8.76 9.24 -13.42
C ASN A 33 8.55 10.22 -12.25
N GLU A 34 7.62 9.95 -11.32
CA GLU A 34 7.37 10.83 -10.16
C GLU A 34 8.41 10.65 -9.05
N ILE A 35 8.74 9.39 -8.75
CA ILE A 35 9.72 9.03 -7.71
C ILE A 35 10.52 7.81 -8.15
N ASP A 36 11.78 7.75 -7.75
CA ASP A 36 12.65 6.61 -8.03
C ASP A 36 12.32 5.39 -7.14
N SER A 37 13.00 4.26 -7.38
CA SER A 37 12.76 3.02 -6.62
C SER A 37 13.16 3.12 -5.15
N ILE A 38 14.17 3.90 -4.81
CA ILE A 38 14.69 4.07 -3.44
C ILE A 38 13.76 5.00 -2.66
N GLU A 39 13.33 6.10 -3.27
CA GLU A 39 12.31 7.00 -2.78
C GLU A 39 11.00 6.25 -2.56
N ARG A 40 10.58 5.39 -3.49
CA ARG A 40 9.38 4.56 -3.33
C ARG A 40 9.46 3.60 -2.15
N LEU A 41 10.63 3.02 -1.90
CA LEU A 41 10.86 2.19 -0.71
C LEU A 41 10.88 3.04 0.56
N THR A 42 11.40 4.25 0.50
CA THR A 42 11.44 5.17 1.64
C THR A 42 10.02 5.62 2.00
N PHE A 43 9.24 6.03 1.00
CA PHE A 43 7.85 6.43 1.16
C PHE A 43 6.95 5.27 1.59
N SER A 44 7.25 4.01 1.22
CA SER A 44 6.46 2.89 1.73
C SER A 44 6.59 2.77 3.25
N LEU A 45 7.81 2.89 3.79
CA LEU A 45 8.01 2.90 5.24
C LEU A 45 7.31 4.09 5.89
N VAL A 46 7.48 5.30 5.34
CA VAL A 46 6.87 6.53 5.87
C VAL A 46 5.33 6.43 5.87
N PHE A 47 4.73 6.02 4.75
CA PHE A 47 3.27 5.88 4.64
C PHE A 47 2.73 4.83 5.59
N SER A 48 3.40 3.71 5.75
CA SER A 48 2.91 2.69 6.67
C SER A 48 2.95 3.16 8.13
N ILE A 49 4.06 3.78 8.55
CA ILE A 49 4.21 4.34 9.90
C ILE A 49 3.21 5.48 10.13
N ALA A 50 2.89 6.28 9.11
CA ALA A 50 1.94 7.37 9.23
C ALA A 50 0.47 6.88 9.22
N PHE A 51 0.09 6.03 8.27
CA PHE A 51 -1.31 5.65 8.05
C PHE A 51 -1.79 4.52 8.96
N LEU A 52 -0.96 3.53 9.30
CA LEU A 52 -1.41 2.42 10.16
C LEU A 52 -1.91 2.90 11.53
N PRO A 53 -1.15 3.68 12.32
CA PRO A 53 -1.62 4.13 13.63
C PRO A 53 -2.85 5.03 13.52
N VAL A 54 -2.89 5.89 12.49
CA VAL A 54 -4.03 6.80 12.25
C VAL A 54 -5.31 6.00 11.97
N PHE A 55 -5.24 4.98 11.10
CA PHE A 55 -6.40 4.15 10.80
C PHE A 55 -6.82 3.30 12.00
N VAL A 56 -5.89 2.67 12.70
CA VAL A 56 -6.20 1.91 13.94
C VAL A 56 -6.85 2.82 14.99
N LEU A 57 -6.38 4.05 15.13
CA LEU A 57 -6.96 5.03 16.04
C LEU A 57 -8.38 5.44 15.61
N ILE A 58 -8.61 5.69 14.33
CA ILE A 58 -9.94 6.00 13.79
C ILE A 58 -10.90 4.82 14.00
N GLU A 59 -10.47 3.60 13.69
CA GLU A 59 -11.24 2.37 13.92
C GLU A 59 -11.64 2.24 15.39
N ASN A 60 -10.71 2.52 16.30
CA ASN A 60 -10.98 2.44 17.73
C ASN A 60 -11.88 3.57 18.25
N MET A 61 -11.60 4.83 17.90
CA MET A 61 -12.31 5.98 18.44
C MET A 61 -13.69 6.20 17.79
N VAL A 62 -13.79 6.00 16.47
CA VAL A 62 -15.00 6.33 15.71
C VAL A 62 -15.93 5.13 15.61
N PHE A 63 -15.37 3.95 15.37
CA PHE A 63 -16.15 2.72 15.15
C PHE A 63 -16.19 1.81 16.39
N SER A 64 -15.51 2.19 17.48
CA SER A 64 -15.40 1.38 18.71
C SER A 64 -14.86 -0.03 18.45
N ILE A 65 -14.04 -0.19 17.41
CA ILE A 65 -13.39 -1.47 17.10
C ILE A 65 -12.24 -1.65 18.10
N PRO A 66 -12.23 -2.74 18.90
CA PRO A 66 -11.16 -2.98 19.86
C PRO A 66 -9.84 -3.25 19.14
N VAL A 67 -8.75 -2.62 19.60
CA VAL A 67 -7.41 -2.83 19.05
C VAL A 67 -6.90 -4.20 19.48
N ASN A 68 -6.99 -5.17 18.57
CA ASN A 68 -6.47 -6.51 18.76
C ASN A 68 -5.79 -7.00 17.47
N PHE A 69 -5.27 -8.23 17.51
CA PHE A 69 -4.58 -8.82 16.36
C PHE A 69 -5.46 -8.87 15.10
N THR A 70 -6.73 -9.26 15.25
CA THR A 70 -7.67 -9.39 14.14
C THR A 70 -8.01 -8.04 13.52
N SER A 71 -8.30 -7.02 14.34
CA SER A 71 -8.59 -5.67 13.83
C SER A 71 -7.36 -5.10 13.11
N SER A 72 -6.17 -5.26 13.69
CA SER A 72 -4.91 -4.76 13.12
C SER A 72 -4.60 -5.38 11.75
N ILE A 73 -4.80 -6.68 11.59
CA ILE A 73 -4.68 -7.34 10.29
C ILE A 73 -5.72 -6.77 9.32
N GLY A 74 -6.95 -6.56 9.78
CA GLY A 74 -8.00 -5.90 9.01
C GLY A 74 -7.57 -4.54 8.48
N THR A 75 -6.98 -3.69 9.33
CA THR A 75 -6.46 -2.37 8.94
C THR A 75 -5.36 -2.48 7.88
N VAL A 76 -4.41 -3.41 8.06
CA VAL A 76 -3.33 -3.64 7.09
C VAL A 76 -3.89 -4.03 5.73
N LEU A 77 -4.83 -4.98 5.69
CA LEU A 77 -5.50 -5.41 4.46
C LEU A 77 -6.29 -4.27 3.82
N LEU A 78 -6.99 -3.47 4.64
CA LEU A 78 -7.74 -2.31 4.17
C LEU A 78 -6.81 -1.30 3.47
N LEU A 79 -5.67 -0.96 4.06
CA LEU A 79 -4.70 -0.04 3.44
C LEU A 79 -4.13 -0.60 2.13
N ILE A 80 -3.84 -1.90 2.07
CA ILE A 80 -3.41 -2.57 0.84
C ILE A 80 -4.48 -2.44 -0.25
N ILE A 81 -5.74 -2.72 0.09
CA ILE A 81 -6.87 -2.64 -0.84
C ILE A 81 -7.06 -1.20 -1.33
N ILE A 82 -7.03 -0.21 -0.43
CA ILE A 82 -7.18 1.21 -0.80
C ILE A 82 -6.06 1.65 -1.75
N GLY A 83 -4.81 1.33 -1.41
CA GLY A 83 -3.66 1.67 -2.26
C GLY A 83 -3.73 1.01 -3.64
N LEU A 84 -4.07 -0.29 -3.68
CA LEU A 84 -4.22 -1.04 -4.91
C LEU A 84 -5.37 -0.51 -5.78
N LEU A 85 -6.54 -0.29 -5.20
CA LEU A 85 -7.71 0.24 -5.92
C LEU A 85 -7.42 1.64 -6.47
N SER A 86 -6.81 2.51 -5.67
CA SER A 86 -6.38 3.84 -6.12
C SER A 86 -5.45 3.74 -7.34
N TRP A 87 -4.45 2.86 -7.29
CA TRP A 87 -3.57 2.62 -8.44
C TRP A 87 -4.33 2.07 -9.66
N MET A 88 -5.24 1.10 -9.48
CA MET A 88 -6.04 0.53 -10.58
C MET A 88 -6.96 1.56 -11.24
N VAL A 89 -7.53 2.46 -10.45
CA VAL A 89 -8.38 3.57 -10.93
C VAL A 89 -7.53 4.57 -11.72
N ARG A 90 -6.40 5.02 -11.17
CA ARG A 90 -5.52 6.00 -11.82
C ARG A 90 -4.89 5.45 -13.10
N THR A 91 -4.55 4.16 -13.13
CA THR A 91 -4.03 3.45 -14.32
C THR A 91 -5.12 3.02 -15.31
N GLN A 92 -6.39 3.35 -15.04
CA GLN A 92 -7.52 3.02 -15.90
C GLN A 92 -7.66 1.51 -16.18
N LYS A 93 -7.24 0.68 -15.20
CA LYS A 93 -7.52 -0.77 -15.21
C LYS A 93 -8.95 -1.06 -14.78
N ILE A 94 -9.54 -0.17 -14.00
CA ILE A 94 -10.95 -0.20 -13.60
C ILE A 94 -11.62 1.09 -14.09
N ILE A 95 -12.82 0.95 -14.63
CA ILE A 95 -13.67 2.08 -15.02
C ILE A 95 -14.47 2.47 -13.80
N VAL A 96 -14.35 3.73 -13.39
CA VAL A 96 -15.09 4.28 -12.25
C VAL A 96 -15.87 5.53 -12.68
N PRO A 97 -16.90 5.95 -11.92
CA PRO A 97 -17.63 7.17 -12.18
C PRO A 97 -16.73 8.40 -12.31
N ASN A 98 -17.12 9.35 -13.16
CA ASN A 98 -16.29 10.51 -13.49
C ASN A 98 -15.88 11.37 -12.29
N PHE A 99 -16.70 11.44 -11.24
CA PHE A 99 -16.39 12.23 -10.05
C PHE A 99 -15.16 11.71 -9.31
N LEU A 100 -14.82 10.41 -9.40
CA LEU A 100 -13.63 9.87 -8.74
C LEU A 100 -12.34 10.34 -9.40
N TYR A 101 -12.37 10.68 -10.69
CA TYR A 101 -11.19 11.24 -11.38
C TYR A 101 -10.86 12.67 -10.97
N PHE A 102 -11.76 13.35 -10.24
CA PHE A 102 -11.46 14.63 -9.60
C PHE A 102 -10.45 14.46 -8.45
N VAL A 103 -10.60 13.39 -7.66
CA VAL A 103 -9.72 13.09 -6.53
C VAL A 103 -8.51 12.24 -6.97
N LEU A 104 -8.73 11.33 -7.92
CA LEU A 104 -7.75 10.38 -8.43
C LEU A 104 -7.47 10.65 -9.91
N PRO A 105 -6.60 11.65 -10.23
CA PRO A 105 -6.33 12.01 -11.61
C PRO A 105 -5.74 10.83 -12.38
N LYS A 106 -6.22 10.68 -13.63
CA LYS A 106 -5.80 9.63 -14.56
C LYS A 106 -4.33 9.79 -14.93
N ILE A 107 -3.65 8.67 -15.11
CA ILE A 107 -2.31 8.64 -15.70
C ILE A 107 -2.31 7.88 -17.03
N GLU A 108 -1.34 8.18 -17.89
CA GLU A 108 -1.13 7.42 -19.12
C GLU A 108 -0.59 6.02 -18.80
N LYS A 109 -1.11 5.00 -19.49
CA LYS A 109 -0.71 3.60 -19.26
C LYS A 109 0.78 3.33 -19.53
N LYS A 110 1.43 4.13 -20.38
CA LYS A 110 2.88 3.99 -20.67
C LYS A 110 3.75 4.41 -19.48
N ASP A 111 3.22 5.28 -18.63
CA ASP A 111 3.93 5.89 -17.51
C ASP A 111 3.60 5.22 -16.18
N SER A 112 2.64 4.28 -16.17
CA SER A 112 2.28 3.55 -14.97
C SER A 112 3.43 2.69 -14.47
N VAL A 113 3.67 2.75 -13.17
CA VAL A 113 4.52 1.79 -12.45
C VAL A 113 3.91 0.41 -12.58
N ASP A 114 4.69 -0.53 -13.08
CA ASP A 114 4.32 -1.94 -13.03
C ASP A 114 4.41 -2.45 -11.59
N LEU A 115 3.49 -3.34 -11.22
CA LEU A 115 3.60 -4.05 -9.95
C LEU A 115 4.95 -4.79 -9.95
N PHE A 116 5.75 -4.59 -8.90
CA PHE A 116 7.08 -5.22 -8.78
C PHE A 116 7.04 -6.74 -8.99
N PHE A 117 5.95 -7.40 -8.57
CA PHE A 117 5.73 -8.81 -8.84
C PHE A 117 5.59 -9.13 -10.34
N VAL A 118 4.95 -8.28 -11.13
CA VAL A 118 4.74 -8.51 -12.56
C VAL A 118 6.01 -8.24 -13.37
N SER A 119 6.81 -7.22 -13.01
CA SER A 119 8.07 -6.93 -13.70
C SER A 119 9.12 -8.03 -13.52
N PHE A 120 9.19 -8.67 -12.35
CA PHE A 120 10.11 -9.78 -12.07
C PHE A 120 9.85 -11.01 -12.97
N PHE A 121 8.59 -11.32 -13.26
CA PHE A 121 8.24 -12.43 -14.17
C PHE A 121 8.39 -12.07 -15.64
N LYS A 122 8.26 -10.79 -16.00
CA LYS A 122 8.35 -10.33 -17.39
C LYS A 122 9.80 -10.32 -17.90
N ASN A 123 10.77 -10.07 -17.03
CA ASN A 123 12.21 -10.07 -17.37
C ASN A 123 12.85 -11.47 -17.44
N LYS A 124 12.08 -12.55 -17.25
CA LYS A 124 12.55 -13.95 -17.35
C LYS A 124 12.08 -14.67 -18.62
N LYS A 125 11.47 -13.97 -19.57
CA LYS A 125 11.16 -14.46 -20.93
C LYS A 125 11.99 -13.71 -21.94
#